data_AF-A0A660VMU8-F1
#
_entry.id   AF-A0A660VMU8-F1
#
_cell.length_a   1.000
_cell.length_b   1.000
_cell.length_c   1.000
_cell.angle_alpha   90.00
_cell.angle_beta   90.00
_cell.angle_gamma   90.00
#
_symmetry.space_group_name_H-M   'P 1'
#
loop_
_entity.id
_entity.type
_entity.pdbx_description
1 polymer ?
#
loop_
_entity_poly.entity_id
_entity_poly.type
_entity_poly.pdbx_seq_one_letter_code
_entity_poly.pdbx_strand_id
1 'polypeptide(L)'
;MNIPPEFELDFRPDSYRASDDPLIAILSGIKGTARRAMIRDYWEAGRFDELEPLLLDVTGDANQSLGRIHPFFMGGEFLPDVAPGEAVLVRIELQSTTHDVIELRARPLKHGGIRVRWVDEYEGEIKAPLDRIERPFSFGELTEFIEATATDYGQAFPLAYNDANFAGGDLLAEELRDFTSLHSDHYPQLSDWFLWKLELWLEANRPPSDEGGGE
;
A
#
# COMPACT_ATOMS: atom_id res chain seq x y z
N MET A 1 -20.48 -0.94 18.49
CA MET A 1 -19.29 -1.40 19.22
C MET A 1 -18.65 -2.47 18.34
N ASN A 2 -17.70 -2.10 17.48
CA ASN A 2 -17.01 -3.05 16.60
C ASN A 2 -16.04 -3.86 17.45
N ILE A 3 -16.31 -5.16 17.61
CA ILE A 3 -15.34 -6.09 18.20
C ILE A 3 -14.18 -6.17 17.20
N PRO A 4 -12.91 -5.98 17.62
CA PRO A 4 -11.78 -6.13 16.72
C PRO A 4 -11.74 -7.54 16.14
N PRO A 5 -11.45 -7.71 14.84
CA PRO A 5 -11.17 -9.02 14.28
C PRO A 5 -10.05 -9.70 15.07
N GLU A 6 -10.09 -11.03 15.14
CA GLU A 6 -9.01 -11.80 15.75
C GLU A 6 -7.83 -11.86 14.76
N PHE A 7 -6.81 -11.05 15.04
CA PHE A 7 -5.57 -11.00 14.26
C PHE A 7 -4.49 -11.87 14.89
N GLU A 8 -3.73 -12.62 14.09
CA GLU A 8 -2.59 -13.41 14.55
C GLU A 8 -1.37 -12.50 14.74
N LEU A 9 -1.36 -11.69 15.79
CA LEU A 9 -0.32 -10.67 16.03
C LEU A 9 1.10 -11.24 16.14
N ASP A 10 1.22 -12.50 16.56
CA ASP A 10 2.50 -13.20 16.68
C ASP A 10 2.97 -13.85 15.37
N PHE A 11 2.12 -13.91 14.33
CA PHE A 11 2.50 -14.42 13.02
C PHE A 11 3.72 -13.66 12.50
N ARG A 12 4.74 -14.38 12.03
CA ARG A 12 5.98 -13.82 11.53
C ARG A 12 6.45 -14.61 10.31
N PRO A 13 6.68 -13.95 9.16
CA PRO A 13 7.29 -14.61 8.01
C PRO A 13 8.69 -15.12 8.36
N ASP A 14 9.05 -16.31 7.85
CA ASP A 14 10.41 -16.85 8.02
C ASP A 14 11.47 -15.96 7.35
N SER A 15 11.13 -15.35 6.22
CA SER A 15 11.98 -14.41 5.49
C SER A 15 11.15 -13.53 4.54
N TYR A 16 11.75 -12.43 4.09
CA TYR A 16 11.21 -11.57 3.02
C TYR A 16 11.78 -11.92 1.65
N ARG A 17 12.04 -13.19 1.39
CA ARG A 17 12.49 -13.60 0.05
C ARG A 17 11.32 -13.45 -0.93
N ALA A 18 11.66 -13.19 -2.20
CA ALA A 18 10.70 -13.21 -3.28
C ALA A 18 9.94 -14.54 -3.27
N SER A 19 8.63 -14.48 -3.50
CA SER A 19 7.76 -15.65 -3.52
C SER A 19 8.15 -16.60 -4.66
N ASP A 20 8.01 -17.90 -4.42
CA ASP A 20 8.10 -18.93 -5.47
C ASP A 20 6.84 -18.95 -6.35
N ASP A 21 5.82 -18.16 -6.01
CA ASP A 21 4.62 -17.96 -6.84
C ASP A 21 4.97 -17.20 -8.14
N PRO A 22 4.71 -17.79 -9.32
CA PRO A 22 5.03 -17.17 -10.61
C PRO A 22 4.34 -15.81 -10.84
N LEU A 23 3.09 -15.66 -10.39
CA LEU A 23 2.35 -14.41 -10.53
C LEU A 23 2.99 -13.33 -9.65
N ILE A 24 3.34 -13.65 -8.41
CA ILE A 24 4.05 -12.70 -7.53
C ILE A 24 5.40 -12.34 -8.12
N ALA A 25 6.13 -13.30 -8.70
CA ALA A 25 7.41 -13.04 -9.37
C ALA A 25 7.26 -12.07 -10.55
N ILE A 26 6.25 -12.27 -11.41
CA ILE A 26 5.92 -11.35 -12.51
C ILE A 26 5.59 -9.95 -11.96
N LEU A 27 4.67 -9.90 -10.99
CA LEU A 27 4.22 -8.64 -10.42
C LEU A 27 5.34 -7.91 -9.69
N SER A 28 6.33 -8.60 -9.11
CA SER A 28 7.43 -7.93 -8.39
C SER A 28 8.24 -6.96 -9.26
N GLY A 29 8.26 -7.16 -10.58
CA GLY A 29 8.87 -6.22 -11.54
C GLY A 29 7.94 -5.11 -12.03
N ILE A 30 6.63 -5.21 -11.79
CA ILE A 30 5.62 -4.29 -12.31
C ILE A 30 5.20 -3.31 -11.21
N LYS A 31 5.61 -2.06 -11.37
CA LYS A 31 5.37 -1.00 -10.37
C LYS A 31 3.95 -0.42 -10.45
N GLY A 32 3.37 -0.34 -11.64
CA GLY A 32 2.09 0.34 -11.87
C GLY A 32 0.87 -0.42 -11.36
N THR A 33 0.03 0.24 -10.56
CA THR A 33 -1.19 -0.34 -9.96
C THR A 33 -2.16 -0.88 -11.02
N ALA A 34 -2.50 -0.06 -12.02
CA ALA A 34 -3.41 -0.46 -13.10
C ALA A 34 -2.90 -1.70 -13.86
N ARG A 35 -1.59 -1.76 -14.15
CA ARG A 35 -0.98 -2.90 -14.84
C ARG A 35 -1.02 -4.16 -13.98
N ARG A 36 -0.70 -4.04 -12.69
CA ARG A 36 -0.77 -5.16 -11.74
C ARG A 36 -2.17 -5.76 -11.69
N ALA A 37 -3.21 -4.92 -11.62
CA ALA A 37 -4.60 -5.37 -11.63
C ALA A 37 -4.94 -6.13 -12.92
N MET A 38 -4.62 -5.56 -14.09
CA MET A 38 -4.85 -6.22 -15.38
C MET A 38 -4.11 -7.55 -15.50
N ILE A 39 -2.85 -7.62 -15.04
CA ILE A 39 -2.07 -8.86 -15.05
C ILE A 39 -2.75 -9.93 -14.18
N ARG A 40 -3.23 -9.58 -12.99
CA ARG A 40 -3.97 -10.50 -12.11
C ARG A 40 -5.25 -10.99 -12.78
N ASP A 41 -6.06 -10.09 -13.33
CA ASP A 41 -7.33 -10.44 -13.99
C ASP A 41 -7.12 -11.45 -15.13
N TYR A 42 -6.12 -11.22 -16.00
CA TYR A 42 -5.81 -12.14 -17.10
C TYR A 42 -5.25 -13.48 -16.61
N TRP A 43 -4.42 -13.46 -15.56
CA TRP A 43 -3.89 -14.67 -14.94
C TRP A 43 -5.01 -15.52 -14.33
N GLU A 44 -5.88 -14.92 -13.53
CA GLU A 44 -7.00 -15.61 -12.87
C GLU A 44 -8.04 -16.12 -13.87
N ALA A 45 -8.24 -15.40 -14.97
CA ALA A 45 -9.10 -15.85 -16.07
C ALA A 45 -8.48 -16.98 -16.92
N GLY A 46 -7.21 -17.36 -16.69
CA GLY A 46 -6.50 -18.36 -17.50
C GLY A 46 -6.23 -17.90 -18.93
N ARG A 47 -6.16 -16.58 -19.18
CA ARG A 47 -6.01 -15.94 -20.50
C ARG A 47 -4.70 -15.17 -20.61
N PHE A 48 -3.69 -15.55 -19.84
CA PHE A 48 -2.43 -14.82 -19.76
C PHE A 48 -1.72 -14.68 -21.12
N ASP A 49 -1.93 -15.61 -22.04
CA ASP A 49 -1.44 -15.57 -23.42
C ASP A 49 -2.09 -14.46 -24.29
N GLU A 50 -3.22 -13.91 -23.85
CA GLU A 50 -3.89 -12.79 -24.51
C GLU A 50 -3.46 -11.42 -23.95
N LEU A 51 -2.59 -11.40 -22.93
CA LEU A 51 -2.13 -10.16 -22.30
C LEU A 51 -1.27 -9.33 -23.25
N GLU A 52 -1.61 -8.04 -23.41
CA GLU A 52 -0.82 -7.11 -24.22
C GLU A 52 0.63 -7.02 -23.70
N PRO A 53 1.67 -7.25 -24.53
CA PRO A 53 3.06 -7.29 -24.07
C PRO A 53 3.53 -6.01 -23.37
N LEU A 54 2.97 -4.84 -23.72
CA LEU A 54 3.27 -3.57 -23.07
C LEU A 54 2.93 -3.58 -21.57
N LEU A 55 1.96 -4.39 -21.13
CA LEU A 55 1.62 -4.52 -19.71
C LEU A 55 2.72 -5.22 -18.90
N LEU A 56 3.57 -6.03 -19.54
CA LEU A 56 4.70 -6.74 -18.91
C LEU A 56 6.03 -5.97 -19.02
N ASP A 57 6.05 -4.82 -19.67
CA ASP A 57 7.28 -4.07 -19.90
C ASP A 57 7.80 -3.39 -18.61
N VAL A 58 8.98 -3.83 -18.16
CA VAL A 58 9.68 -3.30 -16.97
C VAL A 58 10.75 -2.26 -17.32
N THR A 59 10.94 -1.93 -18.60
CA THR A 59 12.02 -1.03 -19.06
C THR A 59 11.69 0.46 -18.92
N GLY A 60 10.43 0.79 -18.64
CA GLY A 60 9.94 2.16 -18.40
C GLY A 60 9.25 2.82 -19.61
N ASP A 61 9.32 2.22 -20.79
CA ASP A 61 8.64 2.72 -22.00
C ASP A 61 7.11 2.62 -21.89
N ALA A 62 6.61 1.60 -21.18
CA ALA A 62 5.21 1.47 -20.81
C ALA A 62 4.65 2.69 -20.08
N ASN A 63 5.42 3.28 -19.15
CA ASN A 63 4.94 4.34 -18.26
C ASN A 63 4.55 5.58 -19.07
N GLN A 64 5.42 6.00 -20.00
CA GLN A 64 5.13 7.12 -20.89
C GLN A 64 4.01 6.81 -21.89
N SER A 65 3.97 5.59 -22.39
CA SER A 65 3.02 5.20 -23.44
C SER A 65 1.59 5.09 -22.88
N LEU A 66 1.43 4.43 -21.74
CA LEU A 66 0.13 4.25 -21.08
C LEU A 66 -0.34 5.53 -20.37
N GLY A 67 0.57 6.31 -19.77
CA GLY A 67 0.21 7.59 -19.15
C GLY A 67 -0.34 8.62 -20.14
N ARG A 68 0.05 8.54 -21.43
CA ARG A 68 -0.55 9.35 -22.51
C ARG A 68 -1.98 8.94 -22.88
N ILE A 69 -2.35 7.71 -22.57
CA ILE A 69 -3.70 7.19 -22.82
C ILE A 69 -4.64 7.68 -21.71
N HIS A 70 -4.26 7.47 -20.45
CA HIS A 70 -5.06 7.90 -19.31
C HIS A 70 -4.22 8.03 -18.02
N PRO A 71 -4.43 9.06 -17.18
CA PRO A 71 -3.71 9.22 -15.90
C PRO A 71 -3.84 8.04 -14.93
N PHE A 72 -4.91 7.26 -15.05
CA PHE A 72 -5.10 5.98 -14.32
C PHE A 72 -3.90 5.02 -14.41
N PHE A 73 -3.14 5.06 -15.52
CA PHE A 73 -1.95 4.22 -15.70
C PHE A 73 -0.68 4.79 -15.06
N MET A 74 -0.75 5.93 -14.40
CA MET A 74 0.44 6.59 -13.82
C MET A 74 0.76 6.09 -12.41
N GLY A 75 -0.24 5.60 -11.67
CA GLY A 75 -0.09 5.20 -10.28
C GLY A 75 0.91 4.07 -10.07
N GLY A 76 1.91 4.31 -9.24
CA GLY A 76 3.04 3.43 -8.94
C GLY A 76 4.16 3.47 -9.97
N GLU A 77 3.98 4.12 -11.11
CA GLU A 77 4.96 4.06 -12.20
C GLU A 77 6.23 4.86 -11.93
N PHE A 78 6.12 5.87 -11.07
CA PHE A 78 7.23 6.74 -10.69
C PHE A 78 8.01 6.22 -9.48
N LEU A 79 7.58 5.12 -8.87
CA LEU A 79 8.33 4.50 -7.79
C LEU A 79 9.76 4.15 -8.26
N PRO A 80 10.79 4.38 -7.42
CA PRO A 80 12.13 3.86 -7.65
C PRO A 80 12.12 2.35 -7.86
N ASP A 81 13.03 1.85 -8.69
CA ASP A 81 13.15 0.42 -8.96
C ASP A 81 13.44 -0.38 -7.68
N VAL A 82 12.91 -1.60 -7.62
CA VAL A 82 13.17 -2.53 -6.52
C VAL A 82 14.60 -3.05 -6.64
N ALA A 83 15.42 -2.83 -5.61
CA ALA A 83 16.82 -3.23 -5.66
C ALA A 83 16.97 -4.77 -5.64
N PRO A 84 18.06 -5.34 -6.17
CA PRO A 84 18.29 -6.79 -6.08
C PRO A 84 18.23 -7.31 -4.64
N GLY A 85 17.33 -8.27 -4.40
CA GLY A 85 17.08 -8.84 -3.08
C GLY A 85 16.26 -7.96 -2.13
N GLU A 86 15.73 -6.83 -2.61
CA GLU A 86 14.70 -6.06 -1.91
C GLU A 86 13.32 -6.66 -2.19
N ALA A 87 12.46 -6.69 -1.18
CA ALA A 87 11.08 -7.14 -1.27
C ALA A 87 10.13 -6.03 -0.81
N VAL A 88 8.95 -5.96 -1.43
CA VAL A 88 7.88 -5.05 -1.01
C VAL A 88 7.11 -5.73 0.11
N LEU A 89 7.11 -5.12 1.30
CA LEU A 89 6.40 -5.63 2.48
C LEU A 89 4.98 -5.14 2.53
N VAL A 90 4.79 -3.84 2.30
CA VAL A 90 3.50 -3.17 2.36
C VAL A 90 3.43 -2.27 1.14
N ARG A 91 2.27 -2.28 0.49
CA ARG A 91 1.94 -1.36 -0.58
C ARG A 91 0.67 -0.62 -0.21
N ILE A 92 0.76 0.70 -0.17
CA ILE A 92 -0.34 1.63 0.06
C ILE A 92 -0.68 2.24 -1.29
N GLU A 93 -1.92 2.13 -1.71
CA GLU A 93 -2.40 2.73 -2.95
C GLU A 93 -3.44 3.80 -2.63
N LEU A 94 -3.30 4.97 -3.23
CA LEU A 94 -4.21 6.09 -3.04
C LEU A 94 -5.13 6.22 -4.25
N GLN A 95 -6.43 6.46 -4.05
CA GLN A 95 -7.35 6.87 -5.12
C GLN A 95 -7.22 8.38 -5.38
N SER A 96 -5.99 8.86 -5.55
CA SER A 96 -5.70 10.22 -6.02
C SER A 96 -5.82 10.30 -7.55
N THR A 97 -5.78 11.51 -8.12
CA THR A 97 -5.83 11.72 -9.58
C THR A 97 -4.73 10.93 -10.32
N THR A 98 -3.56 10.78 -9.70
CA THR A 98 -2.41 10.06 -10.24
C THR A 98 -2.29 8.63 -9.70
N HIS A 99 -3.18 8.23 -8.80
CA HIS A 99 -3.17 6.93 -8.13
C HIS A 99 -1.86 6.62 -7.40
N ASP A 100 -1.37 7.58 -6.63
CA ASP A 100 -0.04 7.51 -6.02
C ASP A 100 0.14 6.28 -5.13
N VAL A 101 1.35 5.74 -5.12
CA VAL A 101 1.69 4.53 -4.37
C VAL A 101 2.85 4.78 -3.43
N ILE A 102 2.75 4.19 -2.23
CA ILE A 102 3.79 4.20 -1.21
C ILE A 102 4.10 2.76 -0.81
N GLU A 103 5.38 2.42 -0.72
CA GLU A 103 5.83 1.08 -0.39
C GLU A 103 6.75 1.05 0.82
N LEU A 104 6.48 0.15 1.76
CA LEU A 104 7.48 -0.29 2.73
C LEU A 104 8.27 -1.43 2.09
N ARG A 105 9.57 -1.23 1.93
CA ARG A 105 10.48 -2.23 1.35
C ARG A 105 11.46 -2.74 2.37
N ALA A 106 11.85 -4.01 2.22
CA ALA A 106 12.85 -4.66 3.05
C ALA A 106 13.96 -5.29 2.22
N ARG A 107 15.20 -5.10 2.68
CA ARG A 107 16.38 -5.66 2.01
C ARG A 107 17.34 -6.29 3.03
N PRO A 108 17.68 -7.58 2.90
CA PRO A 108 18.69 -8.22 3.74
C PRO A 108 20.05 -7.51 3.65
N LEU A 109 20.75 -7.42 4.78
CA LEU A 109 22.08 -6.83 4.87
C LEU A 109 23.17 -7.92 4.86
N LYS A 110 24.33 -7.60 4.27
CA LYS A 110 25.46 -8.54 4.13
C LYS A 110 25.98 -9.10 5.46
N HIS A 111 25.82 -8.36 6.56
CA HIS A 111 26.35 -8.71 7.88
C HIS A 111 25.24 -9.06 8.90
N GLY A 112 24.08 -9.51 8.42
CA GLY A 112 22.92 -9.80 9.24
C GLY A 112 21.99 -8.60 9.41
N GLY A 113 20.75 -8.89 9.75
CA GLY A 113 19.65 -7.92 9.79
C GLY A 113 19.08 -7.57 8.42
N ILE A 114 18.08 -6.70 8.45
CA ILE A 114 17.24 -6.30 7.33
C ILE A 114 17.09 -4.79 7.40
N ARG A 115 17.40 -4.10 6.31
CA ARG A 115 17.07 -2.69 6.15
C ARG A 115 15.60 -2.58 5.75
N VAL A 116 14.86 -1.70 6.40
CA VAL A 116 13.50 -1.33 6.01
C VAL A 116 13.47 0.14 5.63
N ARG A 117 12.68 0.50 4.62
CA ARG A 117 12.51 1.89 4.20
C ARG A 117 11.14 2.09 3.56
N TRP A 118 10.56 3.26 3.79
CA TRP A 118 9.45 3.73 2.99
C TRP A 118 9.95 4.34 1.69
N VAL A 119 9.16 4.20 0.64
CA VAL A 119 9.42 4.70 -0.70
C VAL A 119 8.11 5.23 -1.25
N ASP A 120 8.12 6.43 -1.81
CA ASP A 120 6.99 7.03 -2.50
C ASP A 120 7.39 7.46 -3.93
N GLU A 121 6.45 8.06 -4.65
CA GLU A 121 6.66 8.54 -6.03
C GLU A 121 7.31 9.92 -6.12
N TYR A 122 7.32 10.69 -5.03
CA TYR A 122 7.71 12.10 -5.03
C TYR A 122 8.93 12.41 -4.16
N GLU A 123 9.62 11.39 -3.63
CA GLU A 123 10.72 11.52 -2.68
C GLU A 123 10.35 12.35 -1.44
N GLY A 124 9.09 12.25 -0.99
CA GLY A 124 8.65 12.86 0.27
C GLY A 124 9.39 12.23 1.45
N GLU A 125 9.67 13.02 2.49
CA GLU A 125 10.32 12.48 3.69
C GLU A 125 9.25 11.82 4.58
N ILE A 126 9.45 10.51 4.81
CA ILE A 126 8.62 9.67 5.66
C ILE A 126 9.43 9.33 6.90
N LYS A 127 8.92 9.73 8.06
CA LYS A 127 9.55 9.58 9.36
C LYS A 127 9.19 8.22 9.94
N ALA A 128 10.03 7.23 9.64
CA ALA A 128 9.94 5.91 10.25
C ALA A 128 10.62 5.86 11.63
N PRO A 129 10.12 5.05 12.58
CA PRO A 129 10.73 4.90 13.90
C PRO A 129 12.08 4.18 13.86
N LEU A 130 12.35 3.39 12.82
CA LEU A 130 13.61 2.68 12.60
C LEU A 130 13.82 2.40 11.10
N ASP A 131 15.07 2.14 10.71
CA ASP A 131 15.46 1.77 9.34
C ASP A 131 16.09 0.37 9.26
N ARG A 132 16.19 -0.33 10.40
CA ARG A 132 16.84 -1.65 10.51
C ARG A 132 16.17 -2.53 11.56
N ILE A 133 15.99 -3.80 11.20
CA ILE A 133 15.50 -4.87 12.07
C ILE A 133 16.40 -6.10 11.98
N GLU A 134 16.37 -6.97 12.99
CA GLU A 134 17.22 -8.17 13.03
C GLU A 134 16.57 -9.40 12.38
N ARG A 135 15.24 -9.43 12.36
CA ARG A 135 14.40 -10.49 11.76
C ARG A 135 13.13 -9.88 11.19
N PRO A 136 12.41 -10.56 10.26
CA PRO A 136 11.11 -10.09 9.77
C PRO A 136 10.18 -9.70 10.90
N PHE A 137 9.35 -8.67 10.74
CA PHE A 137 8.39 -8.25 11.78
C PHE A 137 7.40 -9.38 12.07
N SER A 138 6.91 -9.49 13.30
CA SER A 138 5.60 -10.14 13.48
C SER A 138 4.51 -9.20 12.97
N PHE A 139 3.31 -9.72 12.76
CA PHE A 139 2.19 -8.91 12.29
C PHE A 139 1.91 -7.73 13.24
N GLY A 140 1.94 -7.96 14.56
CA GLY A 140 1.81 -6.89 15.56
C GLY A 140 2.92 -5.84 15.46
N GLU A 141 4.19 -6.27 15.37
CA GLU A 141 5.33 -5.34 15.22
C GLU A 141 5.22 -4.52 13.92
N LEU A 142 4.74 -5.13 12.82
CA LEU A 142 4.52 -4.42 11.57
C LEU A 142 3.44 -3.34 11.73
N THR A 143 2.30 -3.68 12.33
CA THR A 143 1.20 -2.73 12.51
C THR A 143 1.61 -1.57 13.42
N GLU A 144 2.34 -1.84 14.50
CA GLU A 144 2.89 -0.82 15.37
C GLU A 144 3.91 0.07 14.62
N PHE A 145 4.76 -0.52 13.78
CA PHE A 145 5.70 0.21 12.95
C PHE A 145 5.01 1.13 11.94
N ILE A 146 3.93 0.67 11.31
CA ILE A 146 3.11 1.48 10.40
C ILE A 146 2.48 2.64 11.17
N GLU A 147 1.83 2.39 12.31
CA GLU A 147 1.17 3.43 13.11
C GLU A 147 2.14 4.46 13.70
N ALA A 148 3.37 4.05 13.99
CA ALA A 148 4.43 4.95 14.44
C ALA A 148 5.15 5.70 13.30
N THR A 149 4.81 5.41 12.03
CA THR A 149 5.33 6.12 10.87
C THR A 149 4.45 7.35 10.59
N ALA A 150 5.07 8.48 10.26
CA ALA A 150 4.36 9.68 9.83
C ALA A 150 4.96 10.33 8.58
N THR A 151 4.17 11.12 7.89
CA THR A 151 4.65 12.05 6.86
C THR A 151 5.46 13.19 7.52
N ASP A 152 6.15 13.99 6.71
CA ASP A 152 6.84 15.19 7.22
C ASP A 152 5.94 16.19 7.94
N TYR A 153 4.68 16.25 7.52
CA TYR A 153 3.66 17.14 8.06
C TYR A 153 2.99 16.56 9.32
N GLY A 154 3.41 15.36 9.76
CA GLY A 154 3.00 14.77 11.03
C GLY A 154 1.72 13.94 10.98
N GLN A 155 1.14 13.68 9.81
CA GLN A 155 0.03 12.72 9.70
C GLN A 155 0.56 11.29 9.78
N ALA A 156 -0.07 10.48 10.63
CA ALA A 156 0.35 9.11 10.92
C ALA A 156 -0.24 8.11 9.92
N PHE A 157 0.55 7.11 9.53
CA PHE A 157 0.06 5.99 8.75
C PHE A 157 -0.83 5.06 9.60
N PRO A 158 -1.71 4.25 8.98
CA PRO A 158 -1.97 4.13 7.54
C PRO A 158 -2.94 5.19 6.99
N LEU A 159 -3.57 6.00 7.84
CA LEU A 159 -4.65 6.93 7.45
C LEU A 159 -4.16 8.35 7.16
N ALA A 160 -2.85 8.55 6.99
CA ALA A 160 -2.24 9.88 6.86
C ALA A 160 -2.91 10.76 5.80
N TYR A 161 -3.28 10.17 4.67
CA TYR A 161 -3.90 10.90 3.56
C TYR A 161 -5.43 11.03 3.71
N ASN A 162 -6.10 10.07 4.35
CA ASN A 162 -7.49 10.24 4.77
C ASN A 162 -7.60 11.44 5.73
N ASP A 163 -6.75 11.50 6.75
CA ASP A 163 -6.69 12.61 7.70
C ASP A 163 -6.39 13.93 7.00
N ALA A 164 -5.41 13.97 6.09
CA ALA A 164 -5.06 15.17 5.36
C ALA A 164 -6.21 15.70 4.49
N ASN A 165 -6.88 14.82 3.74
CA ASN A 165 -8.02 15.20 2.90
C ASN A 165 -9.23 15.64 3.74
N PHE A 166 -9.52 14.91 4.82
CA PHE A 166 -10.61 15.25 5.73
C PHE A 166 -10.38 16.60 6.41
N ALA A 167 -9.15 16.87 6.86
CA ALA A 167 -8.77 18.15 7.45
C ALA A 167 -8.85 19.33 6.46
N GLY A 168 -8.77 19.05 5.15
CA GLY A 168 -9.02 20.03 4.10
C GLY A 168 -10.46 20.57 4.07
N GLY A 169 -11.42 19.79 4.60
CA GLY A 169 -12.81 20.20 4.80
C GLY A 169 -13.72 20.11 3.57
N ASP A 170 -13.19 19.71 2.42
CA ASP A 170 -13.95 19.59 1.17
C ASP A 170 -14.66 18.23 1.02
N LEU A 171 -14.28 17.24 1.82
CA LEU A 171 -14.77 15.87 1.74
C LEU A 171 -15.28 15.38 3.10
N LEU A 172 -16.41 14.68 3.08
CA LEU A 172 -16.91 13.94 4.23
C LEU A 172 -16.07 12.66 4.43
N ALA A 173 -16.03 12.17 5.67
CA ALA A 173 -15.29 10.95 6.01
C ALA A 173 -15.70 9.75 5.12
N GLU A 174 -17.01 9.61 4.85
CA GLU A 174 -17.54 8.53 4.01
C GLU A 174 -17.03 8.59 2.56
N GLU A 175 -16.77 9.79 2.02
CA GLU A 175 -16.20 9.95 0.67
C GLU A 175 -14.74 9.50 0.59
N LEU A 176 -14.08 9.30 1.73
CA LEU A 176 -12.71 8.83 1.84
C LEU A 176 -12.60 7.33 2.14
N ARG A 177 -13.71 6.60 2.20
CA ARG A 177 -13.74 5.15 2.49
C ARG A 177 -12.86 4.34 1.54
N ASP A 178 -12.89 4.67 0.25
CA ASP A 178 -12.13 3.94 -0.76
C ASP A 178 -10.80 4.65 -1.11
N PHE A 179 -10.48 5.75 -0.42
CA PHE A 179 -9.36 6.60 -0.81
C PHE A 179 -7.99 5.93 -0.61
N THR A 180 -7.86 5.03 0.35
CA THR A 180 -6.59 4.36 0.65
C THR A 180 -6.83 2.87 0.76
N SER A 181 -5.95 2.07 0.18
CA SER A 181 -5.92 0.62 0.35
C SER A 181 -4.52 0.14 0.72
N LEU A 182 -4.43 -0.91 1.54
CA LEU A 182 -3.17 -1.51 1.98
C LEU A 182 -3.12 -2.99 1.59
N HIS A 183 -1.99 -3.41 1.03
CA HIS A 183 -1.75 -4.79 0.57
C HIS A 183 -0.38 -5.32 0.99
N SER A 184 -0.28 -6.63 1.20
CA SER A 184 0.97 -7.33 1.46
C SER A 184 0.92 -8.78 0.99
N ASP A 185 1.96 -9.21 0.29
CA ASP A 185 2.16 -10.63 -0.05
C ASP A 185 2.78 -11.43 1.13
N HIS A 186 3.29 -10.74 2.15
CA HIS A 186 3.95 -11.37 3.32
C HIS A 186 3.05 -11.43 4.56
N TYR A 187 2.04 -10.56 4.65
CA TYR A 187 1.15 -10.43 5.79
C TYR A 187 -0.31 -10.50 5.32
N PRO A 188 -0.90 -11.71 5.25
CA PRO A 188 -2.23 -11.91 4.67
C PRO A 188 -3.35 -11.11 5.36
N GLN A 189 -3.21 -10.82 6.65
CA GLN A 189 -4.22 -10.10 7.44
C GLN A 189 -4.08 -8.57 7.36
N LEU A 190 -3.11 -8.04 6.60
CA LEU A 190 -2.83 -6.59 6.58
C LEU A 190 -4.00 -5.77 6.02
N SER A 191 -4.62 -6.24 4.94
CA SER A 191 -5.76 -5.54 4.34
C SER A 191 -6.95 -5.50 5.31
N ASP A 192 -7.26 -6.62 5.97
CA ASP A 192 -8.35 -6.68 6.97
C ASP A 192 -8.08 -5.80 8.19
N TRP A 193 -6.83 -5.75 8.67
CA TRP A 193 -6.42 -4.85 9.74
C TRP A 193 -6.61 -3.38 9.35
N PHE A 194 -6.20 -3.01 8.14
CA PHE A 194 -6.39 -1.66 7.64
C PHE A 194 -7.87 -1.30 7.53
N LEU A 195 -8.70 -2.17 6.96
CA LEU A 195 -10.15 -1.94 6.84
C LEU A 195 -10.77 -1.75 8.23
N TRP A 196 -10.37 -2.54 9.23
CA TRP A 196 -10.81 -2.34 10.60
C TRP A 196 -10.41 -0.96 11.16
N LYS A 197 -9.17 -0.52 10.94
CA LYS A 197 -8.70 0.82 11.33
C LYS A 197 -9.49 1.93 10.64
N LEU A 198 -9.78 1.76 9.35
CA LEU A 198 -10.58 2.69 8.57
C LEU A 198 -12.01 2.79 9.09
N GLU A 199 -12.66 1.67 9.43
CA GLU A 199 -14.01 1.70 10.02
C GLU A 199 -14.05 2.46 11.36
N LEU A 200 -13.03 2.29 12.21
CA LEU A 200 -12.94 3.06 13.44
C LEU A 200 -12.80 4.56 13.18
N TRP A 201 -12.00 4.92 12.17
CA TRP A 201 -11.81 6.30 11.76
C TRP A 201 -13.08 6.91 11.15
N LEU A 202 -13.79 6.17 10.31
CA LEU A 202 -15.06 6.59 9.72
C LEU A 202 -16.14 6.83 10.78
N GLU A 203 -16.24 5.94 11.77
CA GLU A 203 -17.19 6.11 12.87
C GLU A 203 -16.83 7.33 13.74
N ALA A 204 -15.54 7.54 14.02
CA ALA A 204 -15.07 8.69 14.79
C ALA A 204 -15.32 10.04 14.09
N ASN A 205 -15.36 10.05 12.76
CA ASN A 205 -15.53 11.24 11.93
C ASN A 205 -16.90 11.32 11.24
N ARG A 206 -17.86 10.49 11.66
CA ARG A 206 -19.23 10.52 11.13
C ARG A 206 -19.87 11.88 11.48
N PRO A 207 -20.54 12.56 10.53
CA PRO A 207 -21.29 13.77 10.85
C PRO A 207 -22.37 13.45 11.90
N PRO A 208 -22.66 14.37 12.83
CA PRO A 208 -23.74 14.17 13.79
C PRO A 208 -25.04 13.89 13.04
N SER A 209 -25.79 12.88 13.49
CA SER A 209 -27.12 12.58 12.98
C SER A 209 -27.99 13.83 13.11
N ASP A 210 -28.61 14.30 12.02
CA ASP A 210 -29.67 15.30 12.05
C ASP A 210 -30.90 14.72 12.76
N GLU A 211 -30.84 14.58 14.08
CA GLU A 211 -32.01 14.38 14.93
C GLU A 211 -32.41 15.73 15.51
N GLY A 212 -33.40 16.39 14.87
CA GLY A 212 -34.21 17.42 15.52
C GLY A 212 -34.21 18.81 14.91
N GLY A 213 -34.56 18.94 13.62
CA GLY A 213 -35.06 20.19 13.03
C GLY A 213 -36.58 20.19 12.93
N GLY A 214 -37.27 19.85 14.02
CA GLY A 214 -38.72 19.84 14.09
C GLY A 214 -39.19 20.61 15.33
N GLU A 215 -39.38 21.91 15.16
CA GLU A 215 -40.33 22.73 15.93
C GLU A 215 -41.11 23.63 14.97
#